data_AF-A0A1H6LTS2-F1
#
_entry.id   AF-A0A1H6LTS2-F1
#
_cell.length_a   1.000
_cell.length_b   1.000
_cell.length_c   1.000
_cell.angle_alpha   90.00
_cell.angle_beta   90.00
_cell.angle_gamma   90.00
#
_symmetry.space_group_name_H-M   'P 1'
#
loop_
_entity.id
_entity.type
_entity.pdbx_description
1 polymer ?
#
loop_
_entity_poly.entity_id
_entity_poly.type
_entity_poly.pdbx_seq_one_letter_code
_entity_poly.pdbx_strand_id
1 'polypeptide(L)' 'MLNIQIDNPVLEADLKQAFGDNPQSVARAFAEFVQAKRISDDIKVSVTQLEQGLAIKSTDVFSSIRAKYE' A
#
# COMPACT_ATOMS: atom_id res chain seq x y z
N MET A 1 -7.68 -15.85 6.08
CA MET A 1 -8.95 -15.25 5.62
C MET A 1 -9.16 -13.96 6.38
N LEU A 2 -9.31 -12.83 5.67
CA LEU A 2 -9.73 -11.56 6.29
C LEU A 2 -11.23 -11.66 6.57
N ASN A 3 -11.62 -11.57 7.83
CA ASN A 3 -13.03 -11.50 8.22
C ASN A 3 -13.39 -10.02 8.37
N ILE A 4 -14.17 -9.48 7.43
CA ILE A 4 -14.58 -8.06 7.45
C ILE A 4 -15.99 -8.01 8.02
N GLN A 5 -16.15 -7.36 9.18
CA GLN A 5 -17.45 -7.06 9.76
C GLN A 5 -17.81 -5.61 9.44
N ILE A 6 -18.99 -5.38 8.86
CA ILE A 6 -19.47 -4.05 8.48
C ILE A 6 -20.58 -3.69 9.46
N ASP A 7 -20.26 -2.89 10.47
CA ASP A 7 -21.23 -2.49 11.51
C ASP A 7 -22.07 -1.27 11.11
N ASN A 8 -21.90 -0.77 9.87
CA ASN A 8 -22.65 0.36 9.34
C ASN A 8 -23.61 -0.12 8.23
N PRO A 9 -24.93 -0.09 8.45
CA PRO A 9 -25.91 -0.62 7.49
C PRO A 9 -26.00 0.18 6.19
N VAL A 10 -25.66 1.47 6.20
CA VAL A 10 -25.61 2.30 4.98
C VAL A 10 -24.42 1.85 4.13
N LEU A 11 -23.26 1.67 4.76
CA LEU A 11 -22.07 1.17 4.07
C LEU A 11 -22.28 -0.25 3.53
N GLU A 12 -22.98 -1.10 4.27
CA GLU A 12 -23.33 -2.44 3.80
C GLU A 12 -24.20 -2.40 2.53
N ALA A 13 -25.20 -1.51 2.48
CA ALA A 13 -26.05 -1.33 1.31
C ALA A 13 -25.25 -0.82 0.10
N ASP A 14 -24.39 0.18 0.30
CA ASP A 14 -23.53 0.73 -0.75
C ASP A 14 -22.57 -0.32 -1.31
N LEU A 15 -21.98 -1.14 -0.44
CA LEU A 15 -21.08 -2.23 -0.83
C LEU A 15 -21.82 -3.33 -1.58
N LYS A 16 -23.04 -3.69 -1.16
CA LYS A 16 -23.90 -4.63 -1.90
C LYS A 16 -24.27 -4.09 -3.27
N GLN A 17 -24.57 -2.79 -3.39
CA GLN A 17 -24.85 -2.17 -4.68
C GLN A 17 -23.63 -2.18 -5.62
N ALA A 18 -22.43 -1.91 -5.08
CA ALA A 18 -21.21 -1.81 -5.88
C ALA A 18 -20.59 -3.17 -6.25
N PHE A 19 -20.65 -4.17 -5.34
CA PHE A 19 -19.94 -5.44 -5.47
C PHE A 19 -20.86 -6.67 -5.49
N GLY A 20 -22.18 -6.47 -5.40
CA GLY A 20 -23.19 -7.52 -5.30
C GLY A 20 -23.19 -8.20 -3.93
N ASP A 21 -23.98 -9.27 -3.80
CA ASP A 21 -24.08 -10.08 -2.58
C ASP A 21 -22.91 -11.06 -2.39
N ASN A 22 -21.74 -10.79 -2.99
CA ASN A 22 -20.56 -11.64 -2.83
C ASN A 22 -19.54 -11.00 -1.87
N PRO A 23 -19.44 -11.46 -0.61
CA PRO A 23 -18.49 -10.94 0.36
C PRO A 23 -17.02 -11.06 -0.09
N GLN A 24 -16.70 -12.02 -0.95
CA GLN A 24 -15.33 -12.19 -1.47
C GLN A 24 -14.92 -11.03 -2.40
N SER A 25 -15.87 -10.47 -3.16
CA SER A 25 -15.61 -9.31 -4.02
C SER A 25 -15.22 -8.08 -3.20
N VAL A 26 -15.94 -7.84 -2.09
CA VAL A 26 -15.63 -6.75 -1.14
C VAL A 26 -14.27 -6.97 -0.50
N ALA A 27 -13.98 -8.19 -0.03
CA ALA A 27 -12.69 -8.50 0.58
C ALA A 27 -11.52 -8.31 -0.40
N ARG A 28 -11.70 -8.68 -1.68
CA ARG A 28 -10.70 -8.46 -2.73
C ARG A 28 -10.49 -6.97 -3.00
N ALA A 29 -11.56 -6.20 -3.21
CA ALA A 29 -11.47 -4.76 -3.45
C ALA A 29 -10.80 -4.04 -2.27
N PHE A 30 -11.10 -4.45 -1.04
CA PHE A 30 -10.44 -3.92 0.15
C PHE A 30 -8.94 -4.25 0.18
N ALA A 31 -8.56 -5.49 -0.15
CA ALA A 31 -7.14 -5.87 -0.22
C ALA A 31 -6.38 -5.06 -1.29
N GLU A 32 -6.98 -4.87 -2.46
CA GLU A 32 -6.43 -4.05 -3.54
C GLU A 32 -6.28 -2.59 -3.11
N PHE A 33 -7.29 -2.03 -2.41
CA PHE A 33 -7.22 -0.68 -1.84
C PHE A 33 -6.08 -0.54 -0.82
N VAL A 34 -5.95 -1.48 0.13
CA VAL A 34 -4.88 -1.45 1.14
C VAL A 34 -3.51 -1.52 0.47
N GLN A 35 -3.35 -2.37 -0.56
CA GLN A 35 -2.11 -2.46 -1.31
C GLN A 35 -1.78 -1.14 -2.04
N ALA A 36 -2.74 -0.57 -2.75
CA ALA A 36 -2.58 0.71 -3.44
C ALA A 36 -2.23 1.84 -2.45
N LYS A 37 -2.87 1.85 -1.28
CA LYS A 37 -2.61 2.84 -0.23
C LYS A 37 -1.19 2.73 0.31
N ARG A 38 -0.70 1.51 0.58
CA ARG A 38 0.69 1.28 1.01
C ARG A 38 1.70 1.80 -0.01
N ILE A 39 1.50 1.47 -1.29
CA ILE A 39 2.37 1.97 -2.37
C ILE A 39 2.37 3.51 -2.41
N SER A 40 1.19 4.13 -2.30
CA SER A 40 1.08 5.58 -2.29
C SER A 40 1.80 6.22 -1.09
N ASP A 41 1.73 5.60 0.08
CA ASP A 41 2.42 6.08 1.28
C ASP A 41 3.94 5.91 1.16
N ASP A 42 4.42 4.78 0.64
CA ASP A 42 5.85 4.54 0.38
C ASP A 42 6.43 5.53 -0.63
N ILE A 43 5.68 5.87 -1.69
CA ILE A 43 6.07 6.91 -2.66
C ILE A 43 6.15 8.26 -1.95
N LYS A 44 5.16 8.62 -1.13
CA LYS A 44 5.15 9.89 -0.40
C LYS A 44 6.36 10.03 0.52
N VAL A 45 6.72 8.97 1.24
CA VAL A 45 7.93 8.93 2.07
C VAL A 45 9.17 9.15 1.21
N SER A 46 9.28 8.44 0.08
CA SER A 46 10.43 8.55 -0.84
C SER A 46 10.59 9.96 -1.40
N VAL A 47 9.49 10.60 -1.80
CA VAL A 47 9.49 12.00 -2.27
C VAL A 47 9.95 12.95 -1.16
N THR A 48 9.42 12.78 0.06
CA THR A 48 9.81 13.60 1.21
C THR A 48 11.31 13.49 1.51
N GLN A 49 11.86 12.27 1.47
CA GLN A 49 13.29 12.03 1.66
C GLN A 49 14.14 12.69 0.56
N LEU A 50 13.67 12.64 -0.69
CA LEU A 50 14.33 13.31 -1.80
C LEU A 50 14.36 14.83 -1.61
N GLU A 51 13.23 15.44 -1.24
CA GLU A 51 13.12 16.88 -0.96
C GLU A 51 14.01 17.32 0.21
N GLN A 52 14.20 16.45 1.20
CA GLN A 52 15.11 16.68 2.33
C GLN A 52 16.59 16.48 1.96
N GLY A 53 16.91 16.13 0.72
CA GLY A 53 18.28 15.86 0.27
C GLY A 53 18.86 14.55 0.81
N LEU A 54 18.02 13.63 1.31
CA LEU A 54 18.43 12.32 1.83
C LEU A 54 18.64 11.28 0.71
N ALA A 55 18.57 11.69 -0.56
CA ALA A 55 18.86 10.82 -1.68
C ALA A 55 20.35 10.45 -1.72
N ILE A 56 20.63 9.16 -1.88
CA ILE A 56 21.98 8.62 -1.96
C ILE A 56 22.33 8.41 -3.44
N LYS A 57 23.55 8.77 -3.84
CA LYS A 57 24.00 8.51 -5.21
C LYS A 57 24.15 7.01 -5.41
N SER A 58 23.70 6.54 -6.58
CA SER A 58 23.79 5.12 -6.96
C SER A 58 25.22 4.56 -6.85
N THR A 59 26.22 5.35 -7.22
CA THR A 59 27.65 4.99 -7.07
C THR A 59 28.01 4.65 -5.63
N ASP A 60 27.55 5.45 -4.68
CA ASP A 60 27.89 5.32 -3.27
C ASP A 60 27.19 4.09 -2.67
N VAL A 61 25.96 3.81 -3.13
CA VAL A 61 25.23 2.58 -2.78
C VAL A 61 26.00 1.34 -3.25
N PHE A 62 26.39 1.27 -4.52
CA PHE A 62 27.11 0.11 -5.04
C PHE A 62 28.47 -0.09 -4.37
N SER A 63 29.21 0.98 -4.11
CA SER A 63 30.46 0.92 -3.35
C SER A 63 30.24 0.38 -1.93
N SER A 64 29.19 0.85 -1.23
CA SER A 64 28.88 0.39 0.14
C SER A 64 28.46 -1.09 0.19
N ILE A 65 27.68 -1.55 -0.78
CA ILE A 65 27.26 -2.96 -0.90
C ILE A 65 28.50 -3.82 -1.12
N ARG A 66 29.34 -3.47 -2.09
CA ARG A 66 30.55 -4.23 -2.41
C ARG A 66 31.46 -4.38 -1.19
N ALA A 67 31.73 -3.28 -0.48
CA ALA A 67 32.57 -3.28 0.72
C ALA A 67 32.02 -4.14 1.87
N LYS A 68 30.73 -4.49 1.87
CA LYS A 68 30.12 -5.35 2.88
C LYS A 68 30.34 -6.85 2.62
N TYR A 69 30.69 -7.23 1.39
CA TYR A 69 30.85 -8.62 0.96
C TYR A 69 32.30 -9.00 0.58
N GLU A 70 33.22 -8.03 0.59
CA GLU A 70 34.68 -8.22 0.53
C GLU A 70 35.26 -8.23 1.94
#